data_AF-A0AA96HJZ2-F1
#
_entry.id   AF-A0AA96HJZ2-F1
#
_cell.length_a   1.000
_cell.length_b   1.000
_cell.length_c   1.000
_cell.angle_alpha   90.00
_cell.angle_beta   90.00
_cell.angle_gamma   90.00
#
_symmetry.space_group_name_H-M   'P 1'
#
loop_
_entity.id
_entity.type
_entity.pdbx_description
1 polymer ?
#
loop_
_entity_poly.entity_id
_entity_poly.type
_entity_poly.pdbx_seq_one_letter_code
_entity_poly.pdbx_strand_id
1 'polypeptide(L)'
;MKKMQHHPDSDTLASFAAGTLTLSQAMCVSAHVEHCPECRANLAALERLGGQLMDRLSPRQGSESLKEKVFAQLDDLPQSTVTVSKKQNVEGVPRCLKQFVSEDYSTLAWKRISPSIHSVELCRDVNGAKVELLRIKPGGSAATHTHIGEEMTVILQGSFSDEEGIYREGDFISRDARHKHTPVATKDKVCLCLVVTEGPVQFTGFFSRLLNPILRKSYAPA
;
A
#
# COMPACT_ATOMS: atom_id res chain seq x y z
N MET A 1 -16.87 -10.24 10.71
CA MET A 1 -15.54 -9.59 10.53
C MET A 1 -15.28 -8.73 11.76
N LYS A 2 -14.07 -8.74 12.32
CA LYS A 2 -13.71 -7.80 13.41
C LYS A 2 -13.70 -6.38 12.83
N LYS A 3 -14.16 -5.40 13.62
CA LYS A 3 -14.18 -3.99 13.22
C LYS A 3 -12.73 -3.47 13.13
N MET A 4 -12.33 -2.93 11.98
CA MET A 4 -11.09 -2.17 11.83
C MET A 4 -11.14 -0.94 12.74
N GLN A 5 -10.00 -0.56 13.29
CA GLN A 5 -9.88 0.54 14.24
C GLN A 5 -9.03 1.69 13.71
N HIS A 6 -8.14 1.40 12.75
CA HIS A 6 -7.21 2.38 12.22
C HIS A 6 -7.46 2.58 10.72
N HIS A 7 -7.67 3.83 10.35
CA HIS A 7 -8.09 4.27 9.03
C HIS A 7 -7.16 5.36 8.52
N PRO A 8 -7.04 5.53 7.18
CA PRO A 8 -6.50 6.77 6.63
C PRO A 8 -7.28 7.97 7.17
N ASP A 9 -6.59 9.08 7.43
CA ASP A 9 -7.28 10.32 7.75
C ASP A 9 -8.09 10.84 6.55
N SER A 10 -8.98 11.79 6.84
CA SER A 10 -9.88 12.36 5.83
C SER A 10 -9.13 13.00 4.67
N ASP A 11 -7.97 13.62 4.93
CA ASP A 11 -7.18 14.33 3.93
C ASP A 11 -6.52 13.34 2.96
N THR A 12 -5.99 12.24 3.48
CA THR A 12 -5.44 11.12 2.71
C THR A 12 -6.51 10.49 1.83
N LEU A 13 -7.70 10.24 2.39
CA LEU A 13 -8.79 9.64 1.63
C LEU A 13 -9.34 10.60 0.55
N ALA A 14 -9.42 11.90 0.85
CA ALA A 14 -9.78 12.92 -0.13
C ALA A 14 -8.74 13.05 -1.25
N SER A 15 -7.46 13.02 -0.90
CA SER A 15 -6.34 13.03 -1.87
C SER A 15 -6.35 11.79 -2.76
N PHE A 16 -6.71 10.63 -2.20
CA PHE A 16 -6.90 9.40 -2.97
C PHE A 16 -8.06 9.56 -3.97
N ALA A 17 -9.22 10.06 -3.52
CA ALA A 17 -10.38 10.30 -4.37
C ALA A 17 -10.09 11.33 -5.49
N ALA A 18 -9.29 12.34 -5.20
CA ALA A 18 -8.87 13.35 -6.16
C ALA A 18 -7.77 12.88 -7.13
N GLY A 19 -7.17 11.70 -6.90
CA GLY A 19 -6.08 11.18 -7.72
C GLY A 19 -4.76 11.92 -7.54
N THR A 20 -4.51 12.53 -6.37
CA THR A 20 -3.31 13.35 -6.12
C THR A 20 -2.26 12.65 -5.27
N LEU A 21 -2.57 11.49 -4.67
CA LEU A 21 -1.57 10.68 -3.97
C LEU A 21 -0.53 10.11 -4.94
N THR A 22 0.67 9.86 -4.42
CA THR A 22 1.69 9.09 -5.15
C THR A 22 1.21 7.65 -5.37
N LEU A 23 1.78 6.94 -6.35
CA LEU A 23 1.39 5.56 -6.64
C LEU A 23 1.55 4.67 -5.40
N SER A 24 2.66 4.84 -4.70
CA SER A 24 2.98 4.10 -3.49
C SER A 24 1.93 4.32 -2.38
N GLN A 25 1.61 5.56 -2.05
CA GLN A 25 0.56 5.89 -1.08
C GLN A 25 -0.81 5.34 -1.53
N ALA A 26 -1.15 5.52 -2.81
CA ALA A 26 -2.40 5.03 -3.39
C ALA A 26 -2.54 3.50 -3.30
N MET A 27 -1.44 2.74 -3.37
CA MET A 27 -1.47 1.27 -3.17
C MET A 27 -1.89 0.88 -1.76
N CYS A 28 -1.39 1.57 -0.73
CA CYS A 28 -1.80 1.33 0.66
C CYS A 28 -3.28 1.66 0.89
N VAL A 29 -3.72 2.85 0.44
CA VAL A 29 -5.13 3.24 0.57
C VAL A 29 -6.04 2.26 -0.18
N SER A 30 -5.66 1.84 -1.38
CA SER A 30 -6.40 0.84 -2.17
C SER A 30 -6.53 -0.49 -1.44
N ALA A 31 -5.44 -1.01 -0.85
CA ALA A 31 -5.45 -2.27 -0.12
C ALA A 31 -6.36 -2.21 1.12
N HIS A 32 -6.35 -1.09 1.84
CA HIS A 32 -7.22 -0.84 2.99
C HIS A 32 -8.69 -0.74 2.59
N VAL A 33 -9.02 0.12 1.61
CA VAL A 33 -10.39 0.37 1.16
C VAL A 33 -11.04 -0.90 0.60
N GLU A 34 -10.26 -1.80 -0.01
CA GLU A 34 -10.77 -3.10 -0.46
C GLU A 34 -11.39 -3.93 0.66
N HIS A 35 -10.92 -3.77 1.90
CA HIS A 35 -11.39 -4.53 3.05
C HIS A 35 -12.26 -3.70 4.01
N CYS A 36 -12.14 -2.37 4.01
CA CYS A 36 -12.82 -1.46 4.93
C CYS A 36 -14.15 -0.90 4.37
N PRO A 37 -15.32 -1.32 4.90
CA PRO A 37 -16.61 -0.81 4.44
C PRO A 37 -16.81 0.69 4.73
N GLU A 38 -16.26 1.18 5.85
CA GLU A 38 -16.36 2.57 6.26
C GLU A 38 -15.59 3.49 5.30
N CYS A 39 -14.31 3.22 5.07
CA CYS A 39 -13.52 4.00 4.11
C CYS A 39 -14.02 3.86 2.68
N ARG A 40 -14.61 2.71 2.30
CA ARG A 40 -15.26 2.56 1.00
C ARG A 40 -16.49 3.46 0.85
N ALA A 41 -17.32 3.57 1.89
CA ALA A 41 -18.48 4.45 1.89
C ALA A 41 -18.05 5.94 1.83
N ASN A 42 -17.02 6.31 2.60
CA ASN A 42 -16.46 7.66 2.58
C ASN A 42 -15.85 8.00 1.22
N LEU A 43 -15.09 7.09 0.62
CA LEU A 43 -14.54 7.24 -0.72
C LEU A 43 -15.64 7.44 -1.77
N ALA A 44 -16.67 6.60 -1.76
CA ALA A 44 -17.79 6.73 -2.70
C ALA A 44 -18.53 8.08 -2.55
N ALA A 45 -18.59 8.64 -1.35
CA ALA A 45 -19.14 9.97 -1.12
C ALA A 45 -18.25 11.07 -1.73
N LEU A 46 -16.93 10.98 -1.58
CA LEU A 46 -15.95 11.89 -2.18
C LEU A 46 -15.97 11.82 -3.71
N GLU A 47 -16.01 10.62 -4.28
CA GLU A 47 -16.10 10.41 -5.74
C GLU A 47 -17.41 10.99 -6.31
N ARG A 48 -18.54 10.85 -5.59
CA ARG A 48 -19.80 11.48 -6.00
C ARG A 48 -19.72 13.00 -6.00
N LEU A 49 -19.03 13.61 -5.04
CA LEU A 49 -18.75 15.04 -5.06
C LEU A 49 -17.89 15.42 -6.27
N GLY A 50 -16.85 14.63 -6.58
CA GLY A 50 -16.03 14.79 -7.77
C GLY A 50 -16.87 14.76 -9.07
N GLY A 51 -17.81 13.83 -9.18
CA GLY A 51 -18.76 13.76 -10.29
C GLY A 51 -19.62 15.03 -10.42
N GLN A 52 -20.17 15.52 -9.31
CA GLN A 52 -20.96 16.77 -9.30
C GLN A 52 -20.13 18.01 -9.66
N LEU A 53 -18.85 18.05 -9.27
CA LEU A 53 -17.94 19.12 -9.67
C LEU A 53 -17.64 19.04 -11.18
N MET A 54 -17.43 17.82 -11.70
CA MET A 54 -17.20 17.58 -13.12
C MET A 54 -18.40 18.01 -13.98
N ASP A 55 -19.62 17.72 -13.54
CA ASP A 55 -20.86 18.11 -14.24
C ASP A 55 -21.05 19.64 -14.36
N ARG A 56 -20.40 20.42 -13.50
CA ARG A 56 -20.46 21.90 -13.53
C ARG A 56 -19.41 22.52 -14.45
N LEU A 57 -18.47 21.74 -14.97
CA LEU A 57 -17.45 22.25 -15.88
C LEU A 57 -18.04 22.51 -17.26
N SER A 58 -17.64 23.62 -17.89
CA SER A 58 -17.98 23.87 -19.28
C SER A 58 -17.38 22.79 -20.18
N PRO A 59 -18.19 22.08 -21.00
CA PRO A 59 -17.67 21.08 -21.91
C PRO A 59 -16.66 21.69 -22.89
N ARG A 60 -15.51 21.02 -23.08
CA ARG A 60 -14.58 21.33 -24.16
C ARG A 60 -14.86 20.39 -25.33
N GLN A 61 -15.14 20.95 -26.51
CA GLN A 61 -15.38 20.16 -27.71
C GLN A 61 -14.12 19.38 -28.10
N GLY A 62 -14.26 18.07 -28.27
CA GLY A 62 -13.22 17.21 -28.85
C GLY A 62 -13.13 17.38 -30.37
N SER A 63 -12.19 16.70 -31.02
CA SER A 63 -12.16 16.68 -32.49
C SER A 63 -13.38 15.95 -33.06
N GLU A 64 -13.85 16.38 -34.22
CA GLU A 64 -15.03 15.76 -34.88
C GLU A 64 -14.83 14.27 -35.16
N SER A 65 -13.59 13.86 -35.44
CA SER A 65 -13.22 12.46 -35.65
C SER A 65 -13.03 11.64 -34.36
N LEU A 66 -13.02 12.26 -33.17
CA LEU A 66 -12.76 11.54 -31.92
C LEU A 66 -13.82 10.46 -31.65
N LYS A 67 -15.09 10.82 -31.82
CA LYS A 67 -16.22 9.89 -31.60
C LYS A 67 -16.11 8.69 -32.54
N GLU A 68 -15.90 8.94 -33.83
CA GLU A 68 -15.78 7.89 -34.84
C GLU A 68 -14.57 6.98 -34.58
N LYS A 69 -13.41 7.55 -34.25
CA LYS A 69 -12.20 6.78 -33.91
C LYS A 69 -12.39 5.89 -32.68
N VAL A 70 -13.08 6.37 -31.65
CA VAL A 70 -13.36 5.58 -30.44
C VAL A 70 -14.36 4.46 -30.77
N PHE A 71 -15.39 4.74 -31.57
CA PHE A 71 -16.40 3.74 -31.93
C PHE A 71 -15.83 2.66 -32.85
N ALA A 72 -14.97 3.01 -33.80
CA ALA A 72 -14.29 2.04 -34.66
C ALA A 72 -13.43 1.04 -33.85
N GLN A 73 -12.88 1.44 -32.70
CA GLN A 73 -12.17 0.52 -31.80
C GLN A 73 -13.10 -0.48 -31.09
N LEU A 74 -14.40 -0.20 -31.01
CA LEU A 74 -15.40 -1.16 -30.49
C LEU A 74 -15.76 -2.20 -31.55
N ASP A 75 -15.80 -1.80 -32.82
CA ASP A 75 -16.14 -2.68 -33.95
C ASP A 75 -14.96 -3.61 -34.33
N ASP A 76 -13.73 -3.13 -34.15
CA ASP A 76 -12.49 -3.89 -34.37
C ASP A 76 -11.93 -4.48 -33.05
N LEU A 77 -12.79 -4.64 -32.03
CA LEU A 77 -12.40 -5.41 -30.86
C LEU A 77 -12.03 -6.81 -31.37
N PRO A 78 -10.78 -7.27 -31.18
CA PRO A 78 -10.47 -8.65 -31.47
C PRO A 78 -11.47 -9.49 -30.70
N GLN A 79 -12.10 -10.48 -31.35
CA GLN A 79 -12.76 -11.58 -30.64
C GLN A 79 -11.68 -12.19 -29.78
N SER A 80 -11.55 -11.66 -28.58
CA SER A 80 -10.45 -11.99 -27.71
C SER A 80 -10.72 -13.39 -27.22
N THR A 81 -10.06 -14.34 -27.88
CA THR A 81 -9.31 -15.41 -27.24
C THR A 81 -8.13 -14.82 -26.45
N VAL A 82 -8.30 -13.66 -25.82
CA VAL A 82 -7.77 -13.49 -24.48
C VAL A 82 -8.45 -14.61 -23.72
N THR A 83 -7.76 -15.76 -23.70
CA THR A 83 -7.57 -16.47 -22.45
C THR A 83 -7.27 -15.33 -21.51
N VAL A 84 -8.30 -14.82 -20.82
CA VAL A 84 -8.14 -14.12 -19.57
C VAL A 84 -7.38 -15.19 -18.85
N SER A 85 -6.03 -15.10 -18.91
CA SER A 85 -5.17 -15.89 -18.07
C SER A 85 -5.85 -15.61 -16.76
N LYS A 86 -6.55 -16.61 -16.23
CA LYS A 86 -7.29 -16.48 -15.00
C LYS A 86 -6.14 -16.15 -14.07
N LYS A 87 -5.79 -14.86 -13.94
CA LYS A 87 -4.91 -14.35 -12.91
C LYS A 87 -5.66 -14.89 -11.73
N GLN A 88 -5.13 -15.99 -11.20
CA GLN A 88 -5.89 -16.85 -10.33
C GLN A 88 -6.44 -15.89 -9.29
N ASN A 89 -7.72 -16.03 -8.95
CA ASN A 89 -8.28 -15.14 -7.95
C ASN A 89 -7.60 -15.56 -6.65
N VAL A 90 -6.40 -15.00 -6.41
CA VAL A 90 -5.55 -15.36 -5.30
C VAL A 90 -6.29 -14.84 -4.10
N GLU A 91 -6.87 -15.79 -3.38
CA GLU A 91 -7.69 -15.51 -2.22
C GLU A 91 -6.82 -14.80 -1.18
N GLY A 92 -7.31 -13.68 -0.64
CA GLY A 92 -6.58 -12.89 0.35
C GLY A 92 -5.53 -11.92 -0.20
N VAL A 93 -5.35 -11.80 -1.53
CA VAL A 93 -4.48 -10.77 -2.13
C VAL A 93 -5.31 -9.57 -2.64
N PRO A 94 -5.08 -8.34 -2.11
CA PRO A 94 -5.72 -7.13 -2.62
C PRO A 94 -5.48 -6.94 -4.13
N ARG A 95 -6.49 -6.42 -4.84
CA ARG A 95 -6.46 -6.18 -6.30
C ARG A 95 -5.25 -5.37 -6.75
N CYS A 96 -4.88 -4.33 -6.00
CA CYS A 96 -3.71 -3.49 -6.31
C CYS A 96 -2.39 -4.27 -6.30
N LEU A 97 -2.33 -5.42 -5.60
CA LEU A 97 -1.14 -6.25 -5.47
C LEU A 97 -1.09 -7.43 -6.45
N LYS A 98 -2.19 -7.77 -7.14
CA LYS A 98 -2.27 -8.93 -8.05
C LYS A 98 -1.35 -8.88 -9.27
N GLN A 99 -0.79 -7.71 -9.58
CA GLN A 99 0.24 -7.59 -10.61
C GLN A 99 1.63 -8.03 -10.13
N PHE A 100 1.86 -8.02 -8.81
CA PHE A 100 3.13 -8.41 -8.18
C PHE A 100 3.06 -9.81 -7.56
N VAL A 101 1.87 -10.24 -7.14
CA VAL A 101 1.62 -11.54 -6.53
C VAL A 101 0.77 -12.37 -7.48
N SER A 102 1.42 -13.29 -8.21
CA SER A 102 0.78 -14.08 -9.27
C SER A 102 -0.06 -15.26 -8.74
N GLU A 103 0.36 -15.87 -7.63
CA GLU A 103 -0.24 -17.10 -7.08
C GLU A 103 -0.52 -17.02 -5.58
N ASP A 104 0.49 -16.67 -4.77
CA ASP A 104 0.39 -16.58 -3.30
C ASP A 104 1.61 -15.80 -2.76
N TYR A 105 1.53 -15.30 -1.54
CA TYR A 105 2.65 -14.60 -0.89
C TYR A 105 3.88 -15.49 -0.65
N SER A 106 3.73 -16.81 -0.52
CA SER A 106 4.86 -17.73 -0.28
C SER A 106 5.75 -17.95 -1.50
N THR A 107 5.26 -17.71 -2.72
CA THR A 107 6.04 -17.89 -3.96
C THR A 107 6.99 -16.72 -4.24
N LEU A 108 6.87 -15.62 -3.49
CA LEU A 108 7.72 -14.44 -3.62
C LEU A 108 9.16 -14.72 -3.14
N ALA A 109 10.12 -14.03 -3.76
CA ALA A 109 11.54 -14.13 -3.41
C ALA A 109 11.87 -13.34 -2.12
N TRP A 110 11.45 -13.86 -0.96
CA TRP A 110 11.67 -13.26 0.35
C TRP A 110 13.15 -13.11 0.70
N LYS A 111 13.56 -11.88 1.01
CA LYS A 111 14.90 -11.56 1.53
C LYS A 111 14.86 -11.47 3.05
N ARG A 112 15.81 -12.11 3.72
CA ARG A 112 15.92 -12.06 5.19
C ARG A 112 16.51 -10.72 5.63
N ILE A 113 15.75 -9.95 6.41
CA ILE A 113 16.21 -8.69 7.01
C ILE A 113 16.73 -8.92 8.43
N SER A 114 16.05 -9.79 9.19
CA SER A 114 16.45 -10.20 10.53
C SER A 114 16.07 -11.67 10.78
N PRO A 115 16.39 -12.27 11.94
CA PRO A 115 15.88 -13.60 12.29
C PRO A 115 14.35 -13.72 12.30
N SER A 116 13.66 -12.62 12.60
CA SER A 116 12.20 -12.53 12.73
C SER A 116 11.50 -11.93 11.50
N ILE A 117 12.21 -11.17 10.66
CA ILE A 117 11.61 -10.36 9.57
C ILE A 117 12.22 -10.72 8.22
N HIS A 118 11.33 -10.94 7.25
CA HIS A 118 11.68 -11.05 5.84
C HIS A 118 10.94 -9.95 5.06
N SER A 119 11.53 -9.46 3.97
CA SER A 119 10.87 -8.52 3.08
C SER A 119 11.00 -8.90 1.62
N VAL A 120 10.08 -8.39 0.80
CA VAL A 120 10.16 -8.41 -0.65
C VAL A 120 9.75 -7.03 -1.18
N GLU A 121 10.65 -6.38 -1.90
CA GLU A 121 10.36 -5.12 -2.59
C GLU A 121 9.50 -5.43 -3.82
N LEU A 122 8.34 -4.78 -3.94
CA LEU A 122 7.41 -4.97 -5.05
C LEU A 122 7.73 -4.01 -6.19
N CYS A 123 7.94 -2.74 -5.85
CA CYS A 123 8.31 -1.68 -6.78
C CYS A 123 8.86 -0.46 -6.03
N ARG A 124 9.35 0.50 -6.80
CA ARG A 124 9.65 1.85 -6.34
C ARG A 124 8.86 2.86 -7.15
N ASP A 125 8.39 3.89 -6.47
CA ASP A 125 7.69 5.01 -7.07
C ASP A 125 8.67 6.03 -7.67
N VAL A 126 8.17 6.99 -8.44
CA VAL A 126 8.98 8.01 -9.14
C VAL A 126 9.73 8.93 -8.18
N ASN A 127 9.21 9.13 -6.97
CA ASN A 127 9.87 9.88 -5.90
C ASN A 127 10.89 9.03 -5.11
N GLY A 128 11.11 7.78 -5.51
CA GLY A 128 12.02 6.83 -4.85
C GLY A 128 11.40 6.13 -3.63
N ALA A 129 10.12 6.37 -3.30
CA ALA A 129 9.43 5.66 -2.23
C ALA A 129 9.41 4.16 -2.53
N LYS A 130 9.72 3.36 -1.51
CA LYS A 130 9.80 1.90 -1.63
C LYS A 130 8.49 1.28 -1.21
N VAL A 131 7.93 0.42 -2.06
CA VAL A 131 6.77 -0.42 -1.74
C VAL A 131 7.25 -1.84 -1.49
N GLU A 132 7.03 -2.37 -0.29
CA GLU A 132 7.45 -3.71 0.07
C GLU A 132 6.39 -4.48 0.86
N LEU A 133 6.49 -5.81 0.84
CA LEU A 133 5.81 -6.64 1.82
C LEU A 133 6.78 -7.01 2.93
N LEU A 134 6.33 -6.93 4.18
CA LEU A 134 7.03 -7.44 5.34
C LEU A 134 6.33 -8.67 5.88
N ARG A 135 7.11 -9.71 6.16
CA ARG A 135 6.66 -10.93 6.84
C ARG A 135 7.37 -11.07 8.16
N ILE A 136 6.62 -10.90 9.24
CA ILE A 136 7.11 -10.96 10.62
C ILE A 136 6.62 -12.26 11.26
N LYS A 137 7.56 -13.06 11.78
CA LYS A 137 7.26 -14.29 12.51
C LYS A 137 6.44 -14.00 13.77
N PRO A 138 5.61 -14.95 14.26
CA PRO A 138 4.89 -14.77 15.52
C PRO A 138 5.82 -14.40 16.68
N GLY A 139 5.49 -13.34 17.42
CA GLY A 139 6.34 -12.81 18.49
C GLY A 139 7.65 -12.13 18.02
N GLY A 140 7.87 -12.04 16.71
CA GLY A 140 9.02 -11.37 16.13
C GLY A 140 8.89 -9.85 16.26
N SER A 141 9.99 -9.17 16.53
CA SER A 141 10.03 -7.71 16.62
C SER A 141 10.96 -7.09 15.58
N ALA A 142 10.66 -5.85 15.21
CA ALA A 142 11.59 -4.94 14.56
C ALA A 142 12.41 -4.20 15.63
N ALA A 143 13.63 -3.78 15.28
CA ALA A 143 14.40 -2.90 16.16
C ALA A 143 13.75 -1.51 16.20
N THR A 144 13.85 -0.84 17.35
CA THR A 144 13.25 0.48 17.53
C THR A 144 13.82 1.49 16.54
N HIS A 145 12.93 2.18 15.82
CA HIS A 145 13.30 3.11 14.78
C HIS A 145 12.33 4.29 14.68
N THR A 146 12.77 5.32 13.97
CA THR A 146 11.98 6.43 13.45
C THR A 146 12.14 6.47 11.94
N HIS A 147 11.28 7.22 11.26
CA HIS A 147 11.34 7.41 9.81
C HIS A 147 11.90 8.78 9.45
N ILE A 148 12.51 8.96 8.27
CA ILE A 148 12.91 10.31 7.81
C ILE A 148 11.75 11.00 7.09
N GLY A 149 10.98 10.25 6.32
CA GLY A 149 9.72 10.71 5.74
C GLY A 149 8.55 9.88 6.27
N GLU A 150 7.51 9.78 5.45
CA GLU A 150 6.29 9.06 5.79
C GLU A 150 6.48 7.55 5.63
N GLU A 151 5.93 6.78 6.57
CA GLU A 151 5.72 5.35 6.45
C GLU A 151 4.22 5.06 6.53
N MET A 152 3.69 4.40 5.50
CA MET A 152 2.34 3.85 5.52
C MET A 152 2.39 2.34 5.61
N THR A 153 1.62 1.76 6.52
CA THR A 153 1.52 0.31 6.71
C THR A 153 0.07 -0.14 6.67
N VAL A 154 -0.20 -1.23 5.94
CA VAL A 154 -1.49 -1.94 5.97
C VAL A 154 -1.27 -3.38 6.39
N ILE A 155 -2.01 -3.84 7.40
CA ILE A 155 -1.93 -5.24 7.83
C ILE A 155 -2.75 -6.11 6.87
N LEU A 156 -2.09 -7.01 6.14
CA LEU A 156 -2.73 -7.92 5.20
C LEU A 156 -3.10 -9.25 5.86
N GLN A 157 -2.34 -9.68 6.87
CA GLN A 157 -2.62 -10.88 7.65
C GLN A 157 -2.06 -10.73 9.05
N GLY A 158 -2.79 -11.24 10.05
CA GLY A 158 -2.30 -11.29 11.43
C GLY A 158 -2.46 -9.97 12.17
N SER A 159 -1.49 -9.67 13.03
CA SER A 159 -1.46 -8.45 13.83
C SER A 159 -0.07 -8.17 14.39
N PHE A 160 0.20 -6.90 14.67
CA PHE A 160 1.32 -6.49 15.51
C PHE A 160 0.87 -5.43 16.51
N SER A 161 1.69 -5.18 17.53
CA SER A 161 1.53 -4.07 18.46
C SER A 161 2.76 -3.18 18.47
N ASP A 162 2.54 -1.90 18.74
CA ASP A 162 3.57 -0.92 19.05
C ASP A 162 3.17 -0.12 20.30
N GLU A 163 3.85 1.00 20.55
CA GLU A 163 3.63 1.90 21.67
C GLU A 163 2.25 2.60 21.65
N GLU A 164 1.57 2.65 20.50
CA GLU A 164 0.26 3.28 20.34
C GLU A 164 -0.91 2.27 20.38
N GLY A 165 -0.66 0.98 20.17
CA GLY A 165 -1.71 -0.03 20.31
C GLY A 165 -1.47 -1.33 19.57
N ILE A 166 -2.58 -2.02 19.26
CA ILE A 166 -2.60 -3.30 18.55
C ILE A 166 -3.30 -3.09 17.21
N TYR A 167 -2.59 -3.37 16.12
CA TYR A 167 -3.08 -3.31 14.75
C TYR A 167 -3.36 -4.70 14.23
N ARG A 168 -4.49 -4.85 13.55
CA ARG A 168 -5.01 -6.11 13.04
C ARG A 168 -5.23 -6.02 11.55
N GLU A 169 -5.44 -7.17 10.94
CA GLU A 169 -5.81 -7.30 9.53
C GLU A 169 -6.82 -6.23 9.07
N GLY A 170 -6.44 -5.51 8.03
CA GLY A 170 -7.15 -4.38 7.45
C GLY A 170 -6.75 -3.01 8.01
N ASP A 171 -6.18 -2.91 9.21
CA ASP A 171 -5.80 -1.61 9.80
C ASP A 171 -4.76 -0.89 8.95
N PHE A 172 -4.96 0.44 8.82
CA PHE A 172 -4.06 1.37 8.14
C PHE A 172 -3.33 2.23 9.17
N ILE A 173 -2.01 2.28 9.07
CA ILE A 173 -1.14 3.04 9.95
C ILE A 173 -0.35 4.03 9.11
N SER A 174 -0.34 5.31 9.48
CA SER A 174 0.63 6.30 8.98
C SER A 174 1.54 6.75 10.11
N ARG A 175 2.84 6.83 9.82
CA ARG A 175 3.90 7.24 10.73
C ARG A 175 4.80 8.24 10.04
N ASP A 176 5.31 9.19 10.81
CA ASP A 176 6.29 10.17 10.35
C ASP A 176 7.53 10.17 11.25
N ALA A 177 8.44 11.12 11.01
CA ALA A 177 9.69 11.25 11.75
C ALA A 177 9.55 11.50 13.27
N ARG A 178 8.37 11.89 13.75
CA ARG A 178 8.08 12.10 15.17
C ARG A 178 7.75 10.80 15.90
N HIS A 179 7.45 9.74 15.17
CA HIS A 179 7.01 8.47 15.73
C HIS A 179 8.22 7.54 15.87
N LYS A 180 8.58 7.26 17.13
CA LYS A 180 9.53 6.22 17.48
C LYS A 180 8.74 4.99 17.91
N HIS A 181 8.94 3.87 17.22
CA HIS A 181 8.17 2.66 17.52
C HIS A 181 8.96 1.37 17.45
N THR A 182 8.43 0.36 18.14
CA THR A 182 8.97 -1.00 18.20
C THR A 182 7.88 -2.02 17.84
N PRO A 183 7.62 -2.25 16.54
CA PRO A 183 6.63 -3.22 16.11
C PRO A 183 6.95 -4.64 16.60
N VAL A 184 6.00 -5.28 17.25
CA VAL A 184 6.06 -6.69 17.69
C VAL A 184 4.85 -7.45 17.17
N ALA A 185 5.07 -8.43 16.32
CA ALA A 185 3.99 -9.30 15.85
C ALA A 185 3.38 -10.08 17.02
N THR A 186 2.06 -10.25 17.01
CA THR A 186 1.38 -11.10 17.98
C THR A 186 1.83 -12.56 17.85
N LYS A 187 1.64 -13.36 18.89
CA LYS A 187 2.18 -14.74 18.95
C LYS A 187 1.30 -15.78 18.24
N ASP A 188 0.10 -15.41 17.83
CA ASP A 188 -0.92 -16.32 17.28
C ASP A 188 -0.66 -16.72 15.82
N LYS A 189 -0.14 -15.81 14.99
CA LYS A 189 0.16 -16.07 13.57
C LYS A 189 1.19 -15.11 13.01
N VAL A 190 1.61 -15.38 11.77
CA VAL A 190 2.48 -14.49 10.99
C VAL A 190 1.76 -13.15 10.78
N CYS A 191 2.51 -12.06 10.92
CA CYS A 191 2.04 -10.73 10.52
C CYS A 191 2.60 -10.41 9.13
N LEU A 192 1.70 -10.24 8.15
CA LEU A 192 2.02 -9.81 6.79
C LEU A 192 1.56 -8.36 6.63
N CYS A 193 2.47 -7.49 6.21
CA CYS A 193 2.19 -6.07 6.03
C CYS A 193 2.55 -5.62 4.61
N LEU A 194 1.73 -4.76 4.03
CA LEU A 194 2.15 -3.87 2.94
C LEU A 194 2.73 -2.62 3.57
N VAL A 195 3.95 -2.24 3.20
CA VAL A 195 4.65 -1.08 3.74
C VAL A 195 5.15 -0.20 2.61
N VAL A 196 4.90 1.09 2.74
CA VAL A 196 5.44 2.14 1.89
C VAL A 196 6.33 3.00 2.77
N THR A 197 7.57 3.22 2.36
CA THR A 197 8.51 4.08 3.09
C THR A 197 9.08 5.15 2.16
N GLU A 198 8.86 6.41 2.53
CA GLU A 198 9.49 7.57 1.91
C GLU A 198 10.75 7.96 2.71
N GLY A 199 11.92 7.53 2.24
CA GLY A 199 13.20 7.77 2.92
C GLY A 199 13.72 6.56 3.70
N PRO A 200 14.99 6.57 4.14
CA PRO A 200 15.54 5.47 4.91
C PRO A 200 15.04 5.50 6.36
N VAL A 201 14.82 4.32 6.92
CA VAL A 201 14.59 4.13 8.36
C VAL A 201 15.81 4.60 9.16
N GLN A 202 15.57 5.23 10.32
CA GLN A 202 16.59 5.59 11.29
C GLN A 202 16.44 4.79 12.57
N PHE A 203 17.35 3.85 12.83
CA PHE A 203 17.37 3.16 14.11
C PHE A 203 17.78 4.10 15.24
N THR A 204 17.02 4.06 16.34
CA THR A 204 17.22 4.94 17.50
C THR A 204 17.74 4.21 18.74
N GLY A 205 17.76 2.88 18.74
CA GLY A 205 18.40 2.07 19.80
C GLY A 205 19.93 2.20 19.84
N PHE A 206 20.52 2.05 21.04
CA PHE A 206 21.95 2.30 21.28
C PHE A 206 22.88 1.53 20.33
N PHE A 207 22.67 0.22 20.16
CA PHE A 207 23.47 -0.61 19.27
C PHE A 207 22.99 -0.59 17.81
N SER A 208 21.68 -0.46 17.57
CA SER A 208 21.11 -0.44 16.22
C SER A 208 21.42 0.86 15.46
N ARG A 209 21.65 1.97 16.16
CA ARG A 209 22.02 3.27 15.56
C ARG A 209 23.35 3.21 14.80
N LEU A 210 24.25 2.30 15.15
CA LEU A 210 25.53 2.08 14.44
C LEU A 210 25.35 1.57 13.01
N LEU A 211 24.18 0.98 12.68
CA LEU A 211 23.85 0.45 11.35
C LEU A 211 23.29 1.51 10.39
N ASN A 212 22.91 2.69 10.90
CA ASN A 212 22.32 3.77 10.11
C ASN A 212 23.17 4.22 8.90
N PRO A 213 24.52 4.30 8.96
CA PRO A 213 25.33 4.70 7.81
C PRO A 213 25.23 3.73 6.62
N ILE A 214 25.05 2.43 6.87
CA ILE A 214 24.92 1.39 5.83
C ILE A 214 23.54 1.48 5.18
N LEU A 215 22.48 1.65 6.00
CA LEU A 215 21.12 1.81 5.51
C LEU A 215 20.93 3.05 4.64
N ARG A 216 21.57 4.18 5.02
CA ARG A 216 21.56 5.40 4.22
C ARG A 216 22.22 5.21 2.85
N LYS A 217 23.30 4.43 2.76
CA LYS A 217 23.95 4.10 1.48
C LYS A 217 23.09 3.22 0.58
N SER A 218 22.31 2.30 1.13
CA SER A 218 21.36 1.48 0.35
C SER A 218 20.12 2.26 -0.15
N TYR A 219 19.92 3.49 0.33
CA TYR A 219 18.82 4.38 -0.06
C TYR A 219 19.30 5.52 -0.97
N ALA A 220 20.58 5.60 -1.34
CA ALA A 220 21.03 6.65 -2.24
C ALA A 220 20.25 6.56 -3.57
N PRO A 221 19.58 7.66 -4.00
CA PRO A 221 18.96 7.68 -5.32
C PRO A 221 20.06 7.43 -6.35
N ALA A 222 19.76 6.55 -7.32
CA ALA A 222 20.63 6.29 -8.46
C ALA A 222 20.82 7.55 -9.31
#